data_AF-A0A9D1S419-F1
#
_entry.id   AF-A0A9D1S419-F1
#
_cell.length_a   1.000
_cell.length_b   1.000
_cell.length_c   1.000
_cell.angle_alpha   90.00
_cell.angle_beta   90.00
_cell.angle_gamma   90.00
#
_symmetry.space_group_name_H-M   'P 1'
#
loop_
_entity.id
_entity.type
_entity.pdbx_description
1 polymer ?
#
loop_
_entity_poly.entity_id
_entity_poly.type
_entity_poly.pdbx_seq_one_letter_code
_entity_poly.pdbx_strand_id
1 'polypeptide(L)'
;MNTLSEKPAVLNLVLAGLMIVMMVLSCVGYYSSDSGTYSIMGYIAMPSDYPELESFFESNVEEFNINDVVGAPLWVFLIGAVACVVCLVWRDRAAASLAAVVWSVGGLIGYISSAYLPLGNAYYLHICILVLALALAVINSLGLKRELATAR
;
A
#
# COMPACT_ATOMS: atom_id res chain seq x y z
N MET A 1 -3.61 -28.65 21.35
CA MET A 1 -3.67 -27.20 21.06
C MET A 1 -3.24 -26.99 19.61
N ASN A 2 -4.14 -26.42 18.79
CA ASN A 2 -4.09 -26.36 17.33
C ASN A 2 -3.09 -25.31 16.81
N THR A 3 -1.83 -25.70 16.62
CA THR A 3 -0.79 -24.83 16.02
C THR A 3 -1.01 -24.53 14.52
N LEU A 4 -1.99 -25.19 13.88
CA LEU A 4 -2.32 -24.99 12.46
C LEU A 4 -3.22 -23.78 12.21
N SER A 5 -4.10 -23.42 13.16
CA SER A 5 -5.06 -22.30 13.02
C SER A 5 -4.46 -20.93 13.33
N GLU A 6 -3.37 -20.87 14.11
CA GLU A 6 -2.81 -19.59 14.57
C GLU A 6 -1.91 -18.91 13.52
N LYS A 7 -1.33 -19.67 12.58
CA LYS A 7 -0.38 -19.13 11.60
C LYS A 7 -1.02 -18.16 10.60
N PRO A 8 -2.19 -18.48 9.99
CA PRO A 8 -2.87 -17.52 9.12
C PRO A 8 -3.32 -16.27 9.87
N ALA A 9 -3.81 -16.44 11.10
CA ALA A 9 -4.25 -15.33 11.96
C ALA A 9 -3.14 -14.31 12.21
N VAL A 10 -1.96 -14.77 12.63
CA VAL A 10 -0.82 -13.89 12.89
C VAL A 10 -0.36 -13.18 11.60
N LEU A 11 -0.22 -13.91 10.50
CA LEU A 11 0.23 -13.32 9.23
C LEU A 11 -0.77 -12.28 8.70
N ASN A 12 -2.08 -12.56 8.77
CA ASN A 12 -3.11 -11.62 8.35
C ASN A 12 -3.14 -10.37 9.24
N LEU A 13 -2.88 -10.49 10.55
CA LEU A 13 -2.73 -9.34 11.43
C LEU A 13 -1.50 -8.49 11.09
N VAL A 14 -0.37 -9.12 10.77
CA VAL A 14 0.83 -8.39 10.32
C VAL A 14 0.57 -7.66 9.00
N LEU A 15 -0.10 -8.31 8.04
CA LEU A 15 -0.49 -7.69 6.77
C LEU A 15 -1.42 -6.49 6.97
N ALA A 16 -2.43 -6.62 7.83
CA ALA A 16 -3.31 -5.50 8.18
C ALA A 16 -2.52 -4.35 8.82
N GLY A 17 -1.57 -4.66 9.71
CA GLY A 17 -0.66 -3.67 10.31
C GLY A 17 0.17 -2.91 9.27
N LEU A 18 0.76 -3.62 8.30
CA LEU A 18 1.53 -3.02 7.21
C LEU A 18 0.67 -2.10 6.34
N MET A 19 -0.57 -2.49 6.03
CA MET A 19 -1.51 -1.64 5.30
C MET A 19 -1.87 -0.37 6.06
N ILE A 20 -2.09 -0.48 7.38
CA ILE A 20 -2.34 0.68 8.24
C ILE A 20 -1.14 1.63 8.23
N VAL A 21 0.08 1.11 8.38
CA VAL A 21 1.30 1.93 8.30
C VAL A 21 1.40 2.63 6.94
N MET A 22 1.13 1.92 5.84
CA MET A 22 1.15 2.51 4.50
C MET A 22 0.13 3.64 4.35
N MET A 23 -1.10 3.45 4.84
CA MET A 23 -2.14 4.48 4.80
C MET A 23 -1.74 5.71 5.64
N VAL A 24 -1.17 5.50 6.82
CA VAL A 24 -0.66 6.58 7.68
C VAL A 24 0.46 7.34 6.97
N LEU A 25 1.45 6.63 6.40
CA LEU A 25 2.56 7.25 5.67
C LEU A 25 2.08 8.09 4.48
N SER A 26 1.01 7.65 3.81
CA SER A 26 0.39 8.39 2.70
C SER A 26 -0.22 9.72 3.16
N CYS A 27 -0.61 9.83 4.43
CA CYS A 27 -1.14 11.05 5.04
C CYS A 27 -0.07 11.94 5.69
N VAL A 28 1.14 11.43 5.90
CA VAL A 28 2.25 12.20 6.47
C VAL A 28 3.00 12.94 5.37
N GLY A 29 3.55 14.11 5.70
CA GLY A 29 4.36 14.87 4.76
C GLY A 29 5.67 14.16 4.43
N TYR A 30 5.91 13.86 3.16
CA TYR A 30 7.18 13.27 2.71
C TYR A 30 7.73 13.85 1.39
N TYR A 31 7.00 14.80 0.78
CA TYR A 31 7.54 15.67 -0.26
C TYR A 31 8.07 16.93 0.40
N SER A 32 9.38 17.17 0.28
CA SER A 32 10.03 18.32 0.88
C SER A 32 10.35 19.34 -0.20
N SER A 33 9.91 20.58 0.01
CA SER A 33 10.28 21.74 -0.77
C SER A 33 10.82 22.82 0.16
N ASP A 34 11.32 23.92 -0.40
CA ASP A 34 11.81 25.06 0.38
C ASP A 34 10.71 25.70 1.26
N SER A 35 9.43 25.53 0.89
CA SER A 35 8.28 26.11 1.61
C SER A 35 7.67 25.18 2.65
N GLY A 36 8.02 23.90 2.68
CA GLY A 36 7.49 22.97 3.67
C GLY A 36 7.50 21.50 3.24
N THR A 37 6.83 20.68 4.05
CA THR A 37 6.66 19.24 3.82
C THR A 37 5.20 18.91 3.56
N TYR A 38 4.93 18.24 2.43
CA TYR A 38 3.58 17.97 1.95
C TYR A 38 3.28 16.47 1.88
N SER A 39 2.03 16.09 2.19
CA SER A 39 1.54 14.73 2.10
C SER A 39 0.78 14.51 0.80
N ILE A 40 0.93 13.32 0.21
CA ILE A 40 0.26 13.01 -1.07
C ILE A 40 -1.26 12.95 -0.91
N MET A 41 -1.74 12.40 0.21
CA MET A 41 -3.18 12.31 0.45
C MET A 41 -3.79 13.67 0.79
N GLY A 42 -3.02 14.59 1.38
CA GLY A 42 -3.43 15.98 1.57
C GLY A 42 -3.67 16.67 0.22
N TYR A 43 -2.70 16.55 -0.69
CA TYR A 43 -2.82 17.04 -2.07
C TYR A 43 -4.00 16.42 -2.82
N ILE A 44 -4.19 15.11 -2.73
CA ILE A 44 -5.31 14.42 -3.39
C ILE A 44 -6.67 14.89 -2.84
N ALA A 45 -6.77 15.13 -1.53
CA ALA A 45 -8.01 15.53 -0.89
C ALA A 45 -8.37 17.00 -1.18
N MET A 46 -7.37 17.90 -1.20
CA MET A 46 -7.56 19.34 -1.35
C MET A 46 -6.46 19.95 -2.25
N PRO A 47 -6.42 19.65 -3.56
CA PRO A 47 -5.30 20.06 -4.42
C PRO A 47 -5.08 21.57 -4.48
N SER A 48 -6.15 22.37 -4.33
CA SER A 48 -6.09 23.84 -4.28
C SER A 48 -5.21 24.40 -3.17
N ASP A 49 -5.02 23.63 -2.10
CA ASP A 49 -4.30 24.05 -0.90
C ASP A 49 -2.79 23.68 -0.97
N TYR A 50 -2.35 23.10 -2.08
CA TYR A 50 -0.98 22.59 -2.29
C TYR A 50 -0.33 23.07 -3.62
N PRO A 51 -0.42 24.36 -3.99
CA PRO A 51 0.16 24.87 -5.24
C PRO A 51 1.69 24.71 -5.31
N GLU A 52 2.38 24.73 -4.17
CA GLU A 52 3.83 24.54 -4.11
C GLU A 52 4.25 23.10 -4.44
N LEU A 53 3.42 22.11 -4.07
CA LEU A 53 3.69 20.71 -4.42
C LEU A 53 3.46 20.46 -5.91
N GLU A 54 2.45 21.08 -6.51
CA GLU A 54 2.22 21.03 -7.95
C GLU A 54 3.39 21.66 -8.72
N SER A 55 3.83 22.84 -8.29
CA SER A 55 5.03 23.51 -8.84
C SER A 55 6.30 22.66 -8.70
N PHE A 56 6.45 21.94 -7.58
CA PHE A 56 7.52 20.98 -7.37
C PHE A 56 7.45 19.82 -8.38
N PHE A 57 6.27 19.29 -8.69
CA PHE A 57 6.13 18.24 -9.69
C PHE A 57 6.41 18.73 -11.11
N GLU A 58 5.87 19.89 -11.50
CA GLU A 58 6.10 20.50 -12.81
C GLU A 58 7.58 20.82 -13.07
N SER A 59 8.33 21.18 -12.02
CA SER A 59 9.77 21.48 -12.15
C SER A 59 10.65 20.23 -12.26
N ASN A 60 10.14 19.04 -11.89
CA ASN A 60 10.91 17.80 -11.83
C ASN A 60 10.48 16.74 -12.86
N VAL A 61 9.40 16.97 -13.61
CA VAL A 61 8.85 16.02 -14.60
C VAL A 61 8.48 16.76 -15.89
N GLU A 62 8.87 16.22 -17.06
CA GLU A 62 8.71 16.87 -18.37
C GLU A 62 7.25 17.08 -18.81
N GLU A 63 6.34 16.16 -18.44
CA GLU A 63 4.92 16.24 -18.78
C GLU A 63 4.07 16.02 -17.53
N PHE A 64 3.51 17.12 -17.00
CA PHE A 64 2.64 17.05 -15.83
C PHE A 64 1.31 16.35 -16.17
N ASN A 65 1.01 15.25 -15.48
CA ASN A 65 -0.25 14.54 -15.58
C ASN A 65 -0.75 14.15 -14.18
N ILE A 66 -1.83 14.80 -13.74
CA ILE A 66 -2.43 14.59 -12.42
C ILE A 66 -2.86 13.15 -12.17
N ASN A 67 -3.27 12.40 -13.21
CA ASN A 67 -3.68 11.01 -13.04
C ASN A 67 -2.52 10.11 -12.59
N ASP A 68 -1.30 10.45 -12.98
CA ASP A 68 -0.07 9.70 -12.64
C ASP A 68 0.46 10.06 -11.23
N VAL A 69 -0.02 11.19 -10.68
CA VAL A 69 0.21 11.62 -9.30
C VAL A 69 -0.81 10.98 -8.36
N VAL A 70 -2.08 10.93 -8.77
CA VAL A 70 -3.21 10.60 -7.88
C VAL A 70 -3.56 9.11 -7.90
N GLY A 71 -3.42 8.44 -9.04
CA GLY A 71 -3.95 7.09 -9.26
C GLY A 71 -3.34 6.03 -8.33
N ALA A 72 -2.01 5.96 -8.28
CA ALA A 72 -1.31 4.96 -7.48
C ALA A 72 -1.50 5.15 -5.96
N PRO A 73 -1.39 6.36 -5.39
CA PRO A 73 -1.71 6.59 -3.98
C PRO A 73 -3.17 6.28 -3.63
N LEU A 74 -4.13 6.68 -4.46
CA LEU A 74 -5.55 6.35 -4.22
C LEU A 74 -5.78 4.83 -4.24
N TRP A 75 -5.17 4.11 -5.19
CA TRP A 75 -5.25 2.66 -5.24
C TRP A 75 -4.71 2.04 -3.94
N VAL A 76 -3.49 2.42 -3.54
CA VAL A 76 -2.87 1.90 -2.33
C VAL A 76 -3.70 2.23 -1.09
N PHE A 77 -4.30 3.40 -1.04
CA PHE A 77 -5.13 3.81 0.10
C PHE A 77 -6.46 3.05 0.15
N LEU A 78 -7.26 3.09 -0.92
CA LEU A 78 -8.61 2.52 -0.96
C LEU A 78 -8.59 0.99 -0.98
N ILE A 79 -7.78 0.39 -1.85
CA ILE A 79 -7.63 -1.06 -1.89
C ILE A 79 -6.92 -1.57 -0.64
N GLY A 80 -6.01 -0.77 -0.06
CA GLY A 80 -5.39 -1.08 1.22
C GLY A 80 -6.38 -1.14 2.37
N ALA A 81 -7.32 -0.20 2.43
CA ALA A 81 -8.39 -0.20 3.42
C ALA A 81 -9.28 -1.45 3.28
N VAL A 82 -9.70 -1.79 2.06
CA VAL A 82 -10.51 -3.00 1.80
C VAL A 82 -9.75 -4.27 2.17
N ALA A 83 -8.50 -4.40 1.71
CA ALA A 83 -7.67 -5.56 2.01
C ALA A 83 -7.39 -5.70 3.52
N CYS A 84 -7.21 -4.58 4.22
CA CYS A 84 -7.04 -4.55 5.66
C CYS A 84 -8.27 -5.11 6.38
N VAL A 85 -9.48 -4.65 6.01
CA VAL A 85 -10.73 -5.18 6.55
C VAL A 85 -10.86 -6.68 6.30
N VAL A 86 -10.54 -7.16 5.09
CA VAL A 86 -10.56 -8.59 4.77
C VAL A 86 -9.59 -9.38 5.65
N CYS A 87 -8.35 -8.89 5.82
CA CYS A 87 -7.35 -9.50 6.70
C CYS A 87 -7.78 -9.52 8.18
N LEU A 88 -8.55 -8.53 8.64
CA LEU A 88 -9.06 -8.49 10.01
C LEU A 88 -10.29 -9.40 10.22
N VAL A 89 -11.26 -9.37 9.31
CA VAL A 89 -12.53 -10.12 9.40
C VAL A 89 -12.32 -11.61 9.12
N TRP A 90 -11.45 -11.95 8.16
CA TRP A 90 -11.13 -13.33 7.81
C TRP A 90 -9.73 -13.74 8.25
N ARG A 91 -9.26 -13.20 9.38
CA ARG A 91 -7.90 -13.42 9.89
C ARG A 91 -7.51 -14.89 9.97
N ASP A 92 -8.43 -15.77 10.34
CA ASP A 92 -8.13 -17.20 10.53
C ASP A 92 -8.06 -17.98 9.21
N ARG A 93 -8.35 -17.34 8.06
CA ARG A 93 -8.34 -17.96 6.74
C ARG A 93 -7.12 -17.55 5.93
N ALA A 94 -6.38 -18.52 5.41
CA ALA A 94 -5.28 -18.24 4.47
C ALA A 94 -5.76 -17.51 3.20
N ALA A 95 -7.03 -17.65 2.80
CA ALA A 95 -7.59 -16.94 1.64
C ALA A 95 -7.60 -15.42 1.79
N ALA A 96 -7.60 -14.88 3.02
CA ALA A 96 -7.63 -13.44 3.25
C ALA A 96 -6.37 -12.73 2.71
N SER A 97 -5.21 -13.42 2.68
CA SER A 97 -3.98 -12.84 2.14
C SER A 97 -4.02 -12.62 0.64
N LEU A 98 -4.99 -13.20 -0.10
CA LEU A 98 -5.16 -12.90 -1.53
C LEU A 98 -5.50 -11.43 -1.75
N ALA A 99 -6.27 -10.81 -0.85
CA ALA A 99 -6.54 -9.37 -0.91
C ALA A 99 -5.25 -8.55 -0.73
N ALA A 100 -4.36 -8.99 0.17
CA ALA A 100 -3.05 -8.39 0.36
C ALA A 100 -2.13 -8.55 -0.86
N VAL A 101 -2.21 -9.67 -1.59
CA VAL A 101 -1.48 -9.86 -2.86
C VAL A 101 -1.96 -8.83 -3.89
N VAL A 102 -3.27 -8.70 -4.09
CA VAL A 102 -3.84 -7.74 -5.05
C VAL A 102 -3.44 -6.31 -4.71
N TRP A 103 -3.54 -5.94 -3.43
CA TRP A 103 -3.11 -4.64 -2.95
C TRP A 103 -1.62 -4.39 -3.21
N SER A 104 -0.75 -5.33 -2.82
CA SER A 104 0.70 -5.17 -2.93
C SER A 104 1.17 -5.12 -4.38
N VAL A 105 0.64 -5.99 -5.25
CA VAL A 105 0.99 -6.01 -6.69
C VAL A 105 0.54 -4.73 -7.37
N GLY A 106 -0.72 -4.32 -7.17
CA GLY A 106 -1.23 -3.08 -7.77
C GLY A 106 -0.48 -1.85 -7.26
N GLY A 107 -0.14 -1.82 -5.96
CA GLY A 107 0.69 -0.78 -5.38
C GLY A 107 2.10 -0.73 -5.97
N LEU A 108 2.76 -1.88 -6.13
CA LEU A 108 4.10 -1.93 -6.74
C LEU A 108 4.10 -1.45 -8.18
N ILE A 109 3.13 -1.89 -8.99
CA ILE A 109 2.98 -1.42 -10.37
C ILE A 109 2.79 0.09 -10.36
N GLY A 110 1.85 0.61 -9.56
CA GLY A 110 1.59 2.05 -9.48
C GLY A 110 2.79 2.88 -9.04
N TYR A 111 3.54 2.43 -8.03
CA TYR A 111 4.72 3.14 -7.53
C TYR A 111 5.88 3.12 -8.53
N ILE A 112 6.12 1.99 -9.21
CA ILE A 112 7.22 1.86 -10.17
C ILE A 112 6.92 2.61 -11.47
N SER A 113 5.65 2.65 -11.88
CA SER A 113 5.22 3.33 -13.11
C SER A 113 5.08 4.85 -12.98
N SER A 114 5.10 5.40 -11.76
CA SER A 114 4.96 6.84 -11.53
C SER A 114 6.32 7.56 -11.53
N ALA A 115 6.42 8.66 -12.28
CA ALA A 115 7.58 9.56 -12.22
C ALA A 115 7.57 10.45 -10.98
N TYR A 116 6.42 10.64 -10.33
CA TYR A 116 6.22 11.59 -9.23
C TYR A 116 6.46 10.98 -7.85
N LEU A 117 6.11 9.70 -7.68
CA LEU A 117 6.26 9.00 -6.40
C LEU A 117 7.74 8.88 -5.94
N PRO A 118 8.73 8.65 -6.84
CA PRO A 118 10.14 8.62 -6.47
C PRO A 118 10.69 9.93 -5.91
N LEU A 119 10.07 11.07 -6.20
CA LEU A 119 10.51 12.38 -5.71
C LEU A 119 10.27 12.57 -4.20
N GLY A 120 9.43 11.73 -3.59
CA GLY A 120 9.17 11.75 -2.16
C GLY A 120 10.24 11.01 -1.36
N ASN A 121 10.71 11.60 -0.26
CA ASN A 121 11.79 11.03 0.57
C ASN A 121 11.42 9.68 1.21
N ALA A 122 10.12 9.37 1.32
CA ALA A 122 9.63 8.09 1.83
C ALA A 122 9.39 7.04 0.73
N TYR A 123 9.72 7.31 -0.54
CA TYR A 123 9.41 6.41 -1.67
C TYR A 123 9.89 4.97 -1.44
N TYR A 124 11.16 4.79 -1.09
CA TYR A 124 11.72 3.46 -0.87
C TYR A 124 11.11 2.75 0.33
N LEU A 125 10.66 3.50 1.36
CA LEU A 125 9.95 2.91 2.50
C LEU A 125 8.60 2.32 2.07
N HIS A 126 7.85 3.03 1.23
CA HIS A 126 6.58 2.55 0.66
C HIS A 126 6.82 1.28 -0.18
N ILE A 127 7.84 1.26 -1.04
CA ILE A 127 8.23 0.08 -1.81
C ILE A 127 8.60 -1.09 -0.89
N CYS A 128 9.39 -0.87 0.16
CA CYS A 128 9.78 -1.91 1.11
C CYS A 128 8.56 -2.52 1.82
N ILE A 129 7.58 -1.69 2.22
CA ILE A 129 6.34 -2.17 2.83
C ILE A 129 5.55 -3.05 1.85
N LEU A 130 5.39 -2.60 0.60
CA LEU A 130 4.67 -3.35 -0.43
C LEU A 130 5.35 -4.69 -0.77
N VAL A 131 6.69 -4.70 -0.89
CA VAL A 131 7.46 -5.94 -1.12
C VAL A 131 7.33 -6.90 0.06
N LEU A 132 7.47 -6.40 1.29
CA LEU A 132 7.33 -7.22 2.49
C LEU A 132 5.91 -7.80 2.62
N ALA A 133 4.89 -6.97 2.38
CA ALA A 133 3.50 -7.41 2.40
C ALA A 133 3.23 -8.47 1.33
N LEU A 134 3.76 -8.29 0.11
CA LEU A 134 3.63 -9.28 -0.96
C LEU A 134 4.29 -10.61 -0.56
N ALA A 135 5.51 -10.57 -0.03
CA ALA A 135 6.23 -11.78 0.39
C ALA A 135 5.45 -12.54 1.47
N LEU A 136 4.97 -11.85 2.51
CA LEU A 136 4.18 -12.44 3.58
C LEU A 136 2.83 -12.98 3.07
N ALA A 137 2.18 -12.25 2.17
CA ALA A 137 0.91 -12.67 1.59
C ALA A 137 1.04 -13.91 0.71
N VAL A 138 2.12 -14.02 -0.07
CA VAL A 138 2.43 -15.22 -0.86
C VAL A 138 2.72 -16.41 0.07
N ILE A 139 3.53 -16.23 1.12
CA ILE A 139 3.80 -17.27 2.11
C ILE A 139 2.50 -17.77 2.75
N ASN A 140 1.61 -16.87 3.15
CA ASN A 140 0.34 -17.23 3.76
C ASN A 140 -0.58 -17.96 2.75
N SER A 141 -0.60 -17.50 1.50
CA SER A 141 -1.40 -18.10 0.41
C SER A 141 -0.91 -19.50 0.00
N LEU A 142 0.37 -19.83 0.21
CA LEU A 142 0.85 -21.22 0.05
C LEU A 142 0.24 -22.16 1.10
N GLY A 143 -0.14 -21.64 2.27
CA GLY A 143 -0.93 -22.35 3.28
C GLY A 143 -2.33 -22.74 2.79
N LEU A 144 -2.94 -21.93 1.91
CA LEU A 144 -4.26 -22.20 1.32
C LEU A 144 -4.29 -23.52 0.52
N LYS A 145 -3.19 -23.87 -0.17
CA LYS A 145 -3.09 -25.16 -0.88
C LYS A 145 -3.27 -26.34 0.06
N ARG A 146 -2.84 -26.22 1.32
CA ARG A 146 -2.99 -27.27 2.33
C ARG A 146 -4.43 -27.33 2.85
N GLU A 147 -5.04 -26.18 3.13
CA GLU A 147 -6.46 -26.11 3.55
C GLU A 147 -7.40 -26.73 2.52
N LEU A 148 -7.21 -26.41 1.23
CA LEU A 148 -8.00 -26.94 0.12
C LEU A 148 -7.78 -28.45 -0.10
N ALA A 149 -6.60 -28.97 0.22
CA ALA A 149 -6.29 -30.41 0.09
C ALA A 149 -6.96 -31.24 1.20
N THR A 150 -7.18 -30.67 2.39
CA THR A 150 -7.85 -31.33 3.51
C THR A 150 -9.38 -31.23 3.48
N ALA A 151 -9.94 -30.40 2.61
CA ALA A 151 -11.39 -30.22 2.45
C ALA A 151 -12.02 -31.17 1.40
N ARG A 152 -11.21 -32.03 0.76
CA ARG A 152 -11.63 -33.11 -0.14
C ARG A 152 -11.54 -34.44 0.56
#